data_AF-A0A925WCK9-F1
#
_entry.id   AF-A0A925WCK9-F1
#
_cell.length_a   1.000
_cell.length_b   1.000
_cell.length_c   1.000
_cell.angle_alpha   90.00
_cell.angle_beta   90.00
_cell.angle_gamma   90.00
#
_symmetry.space_group_name_H-M   'P 1'
#
loop_
_entity.id
_entity.type
_entity.pdbx_description
1 polymer ?
#
loop_
_entity_poly.entity_id
_entity_poly.type
_entity_poly.pdbx_seq_one_letter_code
_entity_poly.pdbx_strand_id
1 'polypeptide(L)'
;QPELALRMLGSMSSHLRVLVGQLEDLTLKDVETRLANWLVKRCPNPDSERPVPIELKMTKRVLAAELGTISETFSRTLAKFREQRLIVVKGKLVTVLSPVKLSALLRRNLGE
;
A
#
# COMPACT_ATOMS: atom_id res chain seq x y z
N GLN A 1 -5.63 -44.22 -18.77
CA GLN A 1 -5.63 -43.37 -17.56
C GLN A 1 -5.40 -41.87 -17.88
N PRO A 2 -6.21 -41.22 -18.76
CA PRO A 2 -6.08 -39.79 -19.06
C PRO A 2 -6.76 -38.86 -18.03
N GLU A 3 -7.74 -39.38 -17.26
CA GLU A 3 -8.52 -38.56 -16.31
C GLU A 3 -7.71 -38.04 -15.14
N LEU A 4 -6.70 -38.79 -14.68
CA LEU A 4 -5.83 -38.35 -13.59
C LEU A 4 -4.99 -37.13 -14.02
N ALA A 5 -4.42 -37.17 -15.23
CA ALA A 5 -3.65 -36.06 -15.78
C ALA A 5 -4.51 -34.80 -15.96
N LEU A 6 -5.75 -34.95 -16.45
CA LEU A 6 -6.70 -33.83 -16.59
C LEU A 6 -7.11 -33.23 -15.24
N ARG A 7 -7.33 -34.08 -14.21
CA ARG A 7 -7.63 -33.62 -12.85
C ARG A 7 -6.45 -32.87 -12.22
N MET A 8 -5.22 -33.37 -12.43
CA MET A 8 -4.01 -32.70 -11.95
C MET A 8 -3.81 -31.34 -12.64
N LEU A 9 -4.03 -31.25 -13.96
CA LEU A 9 -3.98 -29.99 -14.70
C LEU A 9 -5.03 -28.99 -14.20
N GLY A 10 -6.27 -29.42 -13.98
CA GLY A 10 -7.33 -28.56 -13.43
C GLY A 10 -6.99 -28.03 -12.04
N SER A 11 -6.43 -28.86 -11.17
CA SER A 11 -5.96 -28.45 -9.83
C SER A 11 -4.83 -27.42 -9.90
N MET A 12 -3.86 -27.63 -10.79
CA MET A 12 -2.76 -26.69 -10.99
C MET A 12 -3.23 -25.36 -11.58
N SER A 13 -4.15 -25.37 -12.55
CA SER A 13 -4.75 -24.14 -13.10
C SER A 13 -5.52 -23.34 -12.05
N SER A 14 -6.20 -24.03 -11.13
CA SER A 14 -6.92 -23.39 -10.03
C SER A 14 -5.95 -22.78 -9.00
N HIS A 15 -4.90 -23.50 -8.61
CA HIS A 15 -3.82 -22.96 -7.77
C HIS A 15 -3.11 -21.77 -8.43
N LEU A 16 -2.82 -21.84 -9.74
CA LEU A 16 -2.25 -20.70 -10.48
C LEU A 16 -3.18 -19.50 -10.45
N ARG A 17 -4.49 -19.68 -10.63
CA ARG A 17 -5.46 -18.60 -10.56
C ARG A 17 -5.51 -17.95 -9.17
N VAL A 18 -5.42 -18.75 -8.11
CA VAL A 18 -5.34 -18.24 -6.73
C VAL A 18 -4.05 -17.44 -6.52
N LEU A 19 -2.90 -17.99 -6.94
CA LEU A 19 -1.61 -17.31 -6.80
C LEU A 19 -1.53 -16.01 -7.63
N VAL A 20 -2.09 -16.01 -8.84
CA VAL A 20 -2.19 -14.81 -9.69
C VAL A 20 -3.12 -13.78 -9.04
N GLY A 21 -4.27 -14.19 -8.50
CA GLY A 21 -5.17 -13.30 -7.76
C GLY A 21 -4.51 -12.66 -6.53
N GLN A 22 -3.67 -13.41 -5.82
CA GLN A 22 -2.90 -12.89 -4.68
C GLN A 22 -1.82 -11.86 -5.09
N LEU A 23 -1.24 -12.00 -6.29
CA LEU A 23 -0.29 -11.02 -6.85
C LEU A 23 -0.99 -9.77 -7.38
N GLU A 24 -2.15 -9.95 -8.02
CA GLU A 24 -3.07 -8.89 -8.41
C GLU A 24 -3.48 -8.04 -7.20
N ASP A 25 -3.67 -8.67 -6.04
CA ASP A 25 -4.00 -8.00 -4.79
C ASP A 25 -2.93 -7.04 -4.26
N LEU A 26 -1.67 -7.04 -4.72
CA LEU A 26 -0.70 -5.99 -4.36
C LEU A 26 -0.35 -5.07 -5.53
N THR A 27 -0.48 -5.55 -6.77
CA THR A 27 -0.12 -4.84 -8.00
C THR A 27 -1.26 -3.98 -8.56
N LEU A 28 -2.53 -4.38 -8.38
CA LEU A 28 -3.72 -3.61 -8.75
C LEU A 28 -4.13 -2.57 -7.70
N LYS A 29 -3.51 -2.57 -6.52
CA LYS A 29 -3.78 -1.56 -5.50
C LYS A 29 -3.28 -0.20 -5.97
N ASP A 30 -4.18 0.77 -6.01
CA ASP A 30 -3.88 2.20 -6.20
C ASP A 30 -2.64 2.62 -5.38
N VAL A 31 -1.81 3.49 -5.97
CA VAL A 31 -0.65 4.14 -5.33
C VAL A 31 -0.97 4.66 -3.93
N GLU A 32 -2.19 5.17 -3.73
CA GLU A 32 -2.75 5.61 -2.44
C GLU A 32 -2.69 4.50 -1.38
N THR A 33 -3.20 3.31 -1.70
CA THR A 33 -3.22 2.17 -0.79
C THR A 33 -1.80 1.69 -0.47
N ARG A 34 -0.91 1.64 -1.46
CA ARG A 34 0.49 1.28 -1.24
C ARG A 34 1.21 2.29 -0.35
N LEU A 35 0.97 3.58 -0.56
CA LEU A 35 1.53 4.65 0.27
C LEU A 35 0.98 4.62 1.70
N ALA A 36 -0.33 4.45 1.88
CA ALA A 36 -0.95 4.32 3.20
C ALA A 36 -0.32 3.15 3.97
N ASN A 37 -0.22 1.98 3.35
CA ASN A 37 0.43 0.81 3.93
C ASN A 37 1.90 1.08 4.30
N TRP A 38 2.65 1.72 3.41
CA TRP A 38 4.06 2.07 3.64
C TRP A 38 4.26 2.96 4.87
N LEU A 39 3.35 3.92 5.08
CA LEU A 39 3.36 4.84 6.23
C LEU A 39 2.90 4.13 7.52
N VAL A 40 1.82 3.35 7.46
CA VAL A 40 1.28 2.61 8.62
C VAL A 40 2.31 1.62 9.17
N LYS A 41 3.02 0.89 8.30
CA LYS A 41 4.09 -0.04 8.71
C LYS A 41 5.25 0.62 9.46
N ARG A 42 5.39 1.95 9.37
CA ARG A 42 6.41 2.75 10.05
C ARG A 42 5.87 3.48 11.28
N CYS A 43 4.59 3.31 11.59
CA CYS A 43 3.99 3.79 12.82
C CYS A 43 4.20 2.74 13.94
N PRO A 44 4.70 3.13 15.13
CA PRO A 44 4.88 2.19 16.25
C PRO A 44 3.58 1.57 16.73
N ASN A 45 2.49 2.33 16.67
CA ASN A 45 1.15 1.88 17.03
C ASN A 45 0.14 2.39 15.99
N PRO A 46 -0.33 1.52 15.07
CA PRO A 46 -1.34 1.87 14.06
C PRO A 46 -2.70 2.29 14.63
N ASP A 47 -3.04 1.89 15.85
CA ASP A 47 -4.32 2.21 16.50
C ASP A 47 -4.24 3.49 17.35
N SER A 48 -3.08 4.15 17.37
CA SER A 48 -2.87 5.41 18.08
C SER A 48 -3.42 6.60 17.29
N GLU A 49 -3.91 7.61 18.01
CA GLU A 49 -4.19 8.93 17.44
C GLU A 49 -2.97 9.86 17.48
N ARG A 50 -1.88 9.46 18.15
CA ARG A 50 -0.71 10.32 18.33
C ARG A 50 0.01 10.50 16.99
N PRO A 51 0.40 11.74 16.63
CA PRO A 51 1.18 11.98 15.44
C PRO A 51 2.52 11.24 15.48
N VAL A 52 2.91 10.63 14.35
CA VAL A 52 4.17 9.90 14.21
C VAL A 52 5.03 10.56 13.12
N PRO A 53 6.21 11.11 13.46
CA PRO A 53 7.16 11.58 12.47
C PRO A 53 7.90 10.41 11.82
N ILE A 54 7.91 10.39 10.49
CA ILE A 54 8.61 9.41 9.66
C ILE A 54 9.60 10.16 8.77
N GLU A 55 10.88 9.85 8.94
CA GLU A 55 11.93 10.41 8.10
C GLU A 55 12.09 9.60 6.81
N LEU A 56 11.95 10.26 5.66
CA LEU A 56 12.23 9.69 4.35
C LEU A 56 13.74 9.72 4.10
N LYS A 57 14.42 8.60 4.41
CA LYS A 57 15.86 8.43 4.18
C LYS A 57 16.28 8.45 2.70
N MET A 58 15.31 8.42 1.78
CA MET A 58 15.52 8.41 0.34
C MET A 58 14.77 9.56 -0.35
N THR A 59 15.12 9.83 -1.60
CA THR A 59 14.45 10.86 -2.38
C THR A 59 13.02 10.45 -2.74
N LYS A 60 12.16 11.43 -3.03
CA LYS A 60 10.78 11.16 -3.51
C LYS A 60 10.75 10.30 -4.76
N ARG A 61 11.76 10.41 -5.63
CA ARG A 61 11.87 9.60 -6.86
C ARG A 61 12.13 8.13 -6.54
N VAL A 62 13.03 7.85 -5.60
CA VAL A 62 13.34 6.47 -5.20
C VAL A 62 12.14 5.85 -4.47
N LEU A 63 11.50 6.59 -3.57
CA LEU A 63 10.28 6.11 -2.90
C LEU A 63 9.12 5.90 -3.88
N ALA A 64 8.94 6.77 -4.87
CA ALA A 64 7.95 6.57 -5.92
C ALA A 64 8.20 5.25 -6.69
N ALA A 65 9.46 4.98 -7.05
CA ALA A 65 9.83 3.73 -7.71
C ALA A 65 9.58 2.50 -6.82
N GLU A 66 9.90 2.56 -5.52
CA GLU A 66 9.59 1.49 -4.55
C GLU A 66 8.07 1.23 -4.46
N LEU A 67 7.26 2.29 -4.55
CA LEU A 67 5.80 2.20 -4.57
C LEU A 67 5.24 1.89 -5.97
N GLY A 68 6.07 1.51 -6.94
CA GLY A 68 5.64 1.16 -8.30
C GLY A 68 4.95 2.32 -9.03
N THR A 69 5.42 3.56 -8.83
CA THR A 69 4.86 4.76 -9.45
C THR A 69 5.95 5.77 -9.84
N ILE A 70 5.53 6.88 -10.44
CA ILE A 70 6.40 8.01 -10.79
C ILE A 70 6.30 9.14 -9.75
N SER A 71 7.35 9.97 -9.67
CA SER A 71 7.44 11.08 -8.69
C SER A 71 6.24 12.02 -8.70
N GLU A 72 5.66 12.27 -9.88
CA GLU A 72 4.50 13.15 -10.06
C GLU A 72 3.24 12.56 -9.41
N THR A 73 2.93 11.30 -9.71
CA THR A 73 1.79 10.57 -9.12
C THR A 73 1.97 10.37 -7.62
N PHE A 74 3.18 10.05 -7.17
CA PHE A 74 3.51 10.00 -5.75
C PHE A 74 3.27 11.35 -5.05
N SER A 75 3.69 12.46 -5.67
CA SER A 75 3.50 13.80 -5.12
C SER A 75 2.02 14.20 -5.06
N ARG A 76 1.22 13.84 -6.08
CA ARG A 76 -0.25 13.99 -6.04
C ARG A 76 -0.88 13.21 -4.89
N THR A 77 -0.43 11.98 -4.68
CA THR A 77 -0.96 11.12 -3.60
C THR A 77 -0.65 11.70 -2.22
N LEU A 78 0.58 12.19 -2.01
CA LEU A 78 0.94 12.93 -0.80
C LEU A 78 0.09 14.20 -0.60
N ALA A 79 -0.21 14.93 -1.68
CA ALA A 79 -1.07 16.10 -1.62
C ALA A 79 -2.50 15.73 -1.19
N LYS A 80 -3.06 14.65 -1.75
CA LYS A 80 -4.37 14.12 -1.36
C LYS A 80 -4.44 13.75 0.13
N PHE A 81 -3.42 13.04 0.65
CA PHE A 81 -3.34 12.72 2.08
C PHE A 81 -3.20 13.97 2.97
N ARG A 82 -2.53 15.01 2.48
CA ARG A 82 -2.43 16.29 3.19
C ARG A 82 -3.78 17.02 3.22
N GLU A 83 -4.51 17.03 2.11
CA GLU A 83 -5.86 17.61 2.01
C GLU A 83 -6.86 16.89 2.93
N GLN A 84 -6.76 15.57 3.02
CA GLN A 84 -7.53 14.74 3.95
C GLN A 84 -7.08 14.86 5.41
N ARG A 85 -6.07 15.70 5.71
CA ARG A 85 -5.48 15.87 7.05
C ARG A 85 -5.01 14.56 7.68
N LEU A 86 -4.51 13.63 6.87
CA LEU A 86 -3.91 12.38 7.32
C LEU A 86 -2.42 12.54 7.60
N ILE A 87 -1.74 13.40 6.84
CA ILE A 87 -0.30 13.65 6.97
C ILE A 87 0.06 15.14 6.86
N VAL A 88 1.24 15.47 7.37
CA VAL A 88 1.95 16.73 7.10
C VAL A 88 3.31 16.40 6.52
N VAL A 89 3.70 17.07 5.43
CA VAL A 89 4.99 16.87 4.78
C VAL A 89 5.84 18.12 4.94
N LYS A 90 7.04 17.97 5.52
CA LYS A 90 8.06 19.02 5.67
C LYS A 90 9.40 18.50 5.13
N GLY A 91 9.71 18.81 3.88
CA GLY A 91 10.93 18.34 3.22
C GLY A 91 10.98 16.81 3.14
N LYS A 92 11.93 16.20 3.86
CA LYS A 92 12.08 14.74 3.99
C LYS A 92 11.31 14.15 5.18
N LEU A 93 10.67 14.97 6.02
CA LEU A 93 9.90 14.51 7.15
C LEU A 93 8.42 14.42 6.79
N VAL A 94 7.82 13.25 6.97
CA VAL A 94 6.37 13.03 6.85
C VAL A 94 5.83 12.72 8.23
N THR A 95 4.97 13.58 8.76
CA THR A 95 4.26 13.33 10.02
C THR A 95 2.90 12.74 9.71
N VAL A 96 2.67 11.48 10.10
CA VAL A 96 1.33 10.88 10.09
C VAL A 96 0.57 11.49 11.25
N LEU A 97 -0.50 12.22 10.98
CA LEU A 97 -1.24 12.95 12.03
C LEU A 97 -2.06 12.02 12.90
N SER A 98 -2.60 10.95 12.31
CA SER A 98 -3.42 9.96 13.00
C SER A 98 -3.24 8.60 12.33
N PRO A 99 -2.36 7.73 12.88
CA PRO A 99 -2.17 6.37 12.40
C PRO A 99 -3.47 5.59 12.28
N VAL A 100 -4.40 5.75 13.24
CA VAL A 100 -5.70 5.06 13.21
C VAL A 100 -6.56 5.47 12.02
N LYS A 101 -6.60 6.76 11.66
CA LYS A 101 -7.35 7.23 10.48
C LYS A 101 -6.72 6.73 9.18
N LEU A 102 -5.39 6.71 9.11
CA LEU A 102 -4.67 6.18 7.95
C LEU A 102 -4.85 4.66 7.80
N SER A 103 -4.86 3.94 8.92
CA SER A 103 -5.16 2.50 9.00
C SER A 103 -6.62 2.22 8.58
N ALA A 104 -7.58 3.04 8.99
CA ALA A 104 -8.97 2.92 8.56
C ALA A 104 -9.14 3.17 7.04
N LEU A 105 -8.43 4.16 6.47
CA LEU A 105 -8.39 4.35 5.01
C LEU A 105 -7.79 3.13 4.31
N LEU A 106 -6.70 2.59 4.85
CA LEU A 106 -6.07 1.38 4.32
C LEU A 106 -7.08 0.22 4.30
N ARG A 107 -7.76 -0.09 5.41
CA ARG A 107 -8.77 -1.17 5.47
C ARG A 107 -9.90 -0.96 4.47
N ARG A 108 -10.44 0.26 4.38
CA ARG A 108 -11.47 0.62 3.40
C ARG A 108 -11.02 0.37 1.96
N ASN A 109 -9.77 0.70 1.63
CA ASN A 109 -9.21 0.47 0.31
C ASN A 109 -8.88 -1.01 0.03
N LEU A 110 -8.78 -1.83 1.08
CA LEU A 110 -8.58 -3.28 1.00
C LEU A 110 -9.89 -4.05 0.90
N GLY A 111 -11.05 -3.39 1.04
CA GLY A 111 -12.36 -4.05 0.97
C GLY A 111 -12.77 -4.76 2.26
N GLU A 112 -12.16 -4.41 3.40
CA GLU A 112 -12.61 -4.82 4.74
C GLU A 112 -13.64 -3.86 5.34
#